data_AF-A0A229UGY2-F1
#
_entry.id   AF-A0A229UGY2-F1
#
_cell.length_a   1.000
_cell.length_b   1.000
_cell.length_c   1.000
_cell.angle_alpha   90.00
_cell.angle_beta   90.00
_cell.angle_gamma   90.00
#
_symmetry.space_group_name_H-M   'P 1'
#
loop_
_entity.id
_entity.type
_entity.pdbx_description
1 polymer ?
#
loop_
_entity_poly.entity_id
_entity_poly.type
_entity_poly.pdbx_seq_one_letter_code
_entity_poly.pdbx_strand_id
1 'polypeptide(L)'
;MKRLYIIGLVTVFLTACHSSPGGNPAHSAKVNDVAPVNQASRHPEQEQEPGPEREELSRIKEVLSKHAAELEEKHHIKLLVAGVGSDHIMVKVRRSGDVEQTVPEAELEAWKQALFELVGSPFPLRLSVQTCCTAEAGVSGKITSFDKEHNRILIVSAFKKNGSGPDPEATWLSLAEDGVLITGGTKVSTGLDASIVGREAKAWTTGLMLQSYPRQASALKIEVE
;
A
#
# COMPACT_ATOMS: atom_id res chain seq x y z
N MET A 1 -45.61 34.41 -12.47
CA MET A 1 -44.95 35.44 -11.62
C MET A 1 -43.44 35.37 -11.85
N LYS A 2 -42.76 36.50 -11.62
CA LYS A 2 -41.51 36.97 -12.23
C LYS A 2 -40.28 36.06 -12.04
N ARG A 3 -39.46 36.01 -13.10
CA ARG A 3 -38.05 35.56 -13.15
C ARG A 3 -37.16 36.53 -12.37
N LEU A 4 -36.11 36.04 -11.72
CA LEU A 4 -34.89 36.82 -11.47
C LEU A 4 -33.67 35.92 -11.69
N TYR A 5 -32.92 36.21 -12.76
CA TYR A 5 -31.58 35.71 -13.03
C TYR A 5 -30.59 36.69 -12.36
N ILE A 6 -29.62 36.18 -11.62
CA ILE A 6 -28.46 36.97 -11.19
C ILE A 6 -27.25 36.47 -11.98
N ILE A 7 -26.83 37.30 -12.93
CA ILE A 7 -25.59 37.19 -13.68
C ILE A 7 -24.52 37.88 -12.84
N GLY A 8 -23.59 37.10 -12.28
CA GLY A 8 -22.38 37.60 -11.63
C GLY A 8 -21.26 37.76 -12.65
N LEU A 9 -20.99 39.01 -12.99
CA LEU A 9 -19.94 39.49 -13.89
C LEU A 9 -18.61 39.70 -13.12
N VAL A 10 -17.51 39.81 -13.87
CA VAL A 10 -16.20 40.45 -13.52
C VAL A 10 -15.28 39.66 -12.56
N THR A 11 -13.94 39.58 -12.71
CA THR A 11 -12.97 40.34 -13.53
C THR A 11 -11.71 39.48 -13.73
N VAL A 12 -11.18 39.48 -14.95
CA VAL A 12 -9.84 38.97 -15.30
C VAL A 12 -8.82 40.07 -15.01
N PHE A 13 -7.81 39.79 -14.17
CA PHE A 13 -6.58 40.58 -14.13
C PHE A 13 -5.45 39.77 -14.75
N LEU A 14 -5.13 40.13 -15.99
CA LEU A 14 -3.87 39.81 -16.65
C LEU A 14 -2.88 40.93 -16.30
N THR A 15 -1.79 40.61 -15.63
CA THR A 15 -0.60 41.47 -15.60
C THR A 15 0.60 40.68 -16.11
N ALA A 16 1.01 41.04 -17.32
CA ALA A 16 2.29 40.72 -17.91
C ALA A 16 3.30 41.83 -17.56
N CYS A 17 4.58 41.45 -17.50
CA CYS A 17 5.85 42.21 -17.57
C CYS A 17 6.84 41.56 -16.59
N HIS A 18 8.12 41.37 -16.85
CA HIS A 18 9.01 41.84 -17.90
C HIS A 18 10.26 40.95 -17.85
N SER A 19 10.76 40.52 -19.00
CA SER A 19 12.08 39.91 -19.15
C SER A 19 13.19 40.94 -18.99
N SER A 20 14.29 40.60 -18.31
CA SER A 20 15.55 41.30 -18.45
C SER A 20 16.71 40.29 -18.51
N PRO A 21 17.54 40.30 -19.57
CA PRO A 21 18.71 39.43 -19.69
C PRO A 21 19.93 40.13 -19.08
N GLY A 22 20.28 39.75 -17.86
CA GLY A 22 21.51 40.18 -17.19
C GLY A 22 22.58 39.12 -17.28
N GLY A 23 23.39 39.15 -18.32
CA GLY A 23 24.66 38.43 -18.35
C GLY A 23 25.63 39.03 -17.33
N ASN A 24 26.39 38.18 -16.65
CA ASN A 24 27.68 38.58 -16.09
C ASN A 24 28.65 37.37 -16.06
N PRO A 25 29.96 37.66 -16.17
CA PRO A 25 30.95 36.73 -16.70
C PRO A 25 31.51 35.79 -15.63
N ALA A 26 32.17 34.76 -16.15
CA ALA A 26 32.98 33.78 -15.46
C ALA A 26 33.82 34.37 -14.32
N HIS A 27 33.47 34.00 -13.09
CA HIS A 27 34.43 33.94 -11.99
C HIS A 27 34.93 32.50 -11.86
N SER A 28 36.16 32.30 -12.32
CA SER A 28 36.99 31.15 -12.00
C SER A 28 37.25 31.15 -10.49
N ALA A 29 36.43 30.40 -9.75
CA ALA A 29 36.68 30.10 -8.35
C ALA A 29 37.71 28.97 -8.29
N LYS A 30 38.88 29.28 -7.74
CA LYS A 30 39.92 28.32 -7.39
C LYS A 30 39.31 27.19 -6.56
N VAL A 31 39.53 25.97 -7.03
CA VAL A 31 39.31 24.74 -6.28
C VAL A 31 40.24 24.77 -5.07
N ASN A 32 39.69 25.12 -3.91
CA ASN A 32 40.36 24.92 -2.64
C ASN A 32 40.11 23.48 -2.19
N ASP A 33 41.18 22.86 -1.74
CA ASP A 33 41.32 21.50 -1.25
C ASP A 33 40.13 21.06 -0.39
N VAL A 34 39.39 20.05 -0.90
CA VAL A 34 38.44 19.28 -0.11
C VAL A 34 39.27 18.38 0.80
N ALA A 35 39.20 18.66 2.11
CA ALA A 35 39.74 17.81 3.15
C ALA A 35 39.30 16.35 2.96
N PRO A 36 40.15 15.36 3.25
CA PRO A 36 39.79 13.95 3.11
C PRO A 36 38.56 13.67 3.96
N VAL A 37 37.51 13.18 3.29
CA VAL A 37 36.32 12.62 3.93
C VAL A 37 36.81 11.56 4.93
N ASN A 38 36.57 11.83 6.21
CA ASN A 38 36.71 10.82 7.26
C ASN A 38 35.86 9.62 6.85
N GLN A 39 36.51 8.56 6.37
CA GLN A 39 35.93 7.23 6.30
C GLN A 39 35.62 6.85 7.74
N ALA A 40 34.39 7.12 8.18
CA ALA A 40 33.84 6.49 9.36
C ALA A 40 34.00 4.98 9.15
N SER A 41 34.90 4.38 9.92
CA SER A 41 35.07 2.94 10.01
C SER A 41 33.70 2.32 10.23
N ARG A 42 33.13 1.75 9.17
CA ARG A 42 32.05 0.77 9.31
C ARG A 42 32.71 -0.41 9.99
N HIS A 43 32.61 -0.47 11.31
CA HIS A 43 32.78 -1.74 12.00
C HIS A 43 31.85 -2.72 11.29
N PRO A 44 32.34 -3.86 10.79
CA PRO A 44 31.45 -4.93 10.39
C PRO A 44 30.63 -5.26 11.63
N GLU A 45 29.36 -4.91 11.58
CA GLU A 45 28.36 -5.35 12.55
C GLU A 45 28.50 -6.88 12.53
N GLN A 46 29.13 -7.43 13.58
CA GLN A 46 29.31 -8.88 13.67
C GLN A 46 27.91 -9.47 13.69
N GLU A 47 27.53 -10.16 12.61
CA GLU A 47 26.35 -10.99 12.55
C GLU A 47 26.50 -12.04 13.67
N GLN A 48 25.92 -11.73 14.84
CA GLN A 48 25.76 -12.71 15.90
C GLN A 48 24.87 -13.81 15.35
N GLU A 49 25.37 -15.04 15.37
CA GLU A 49 24.58 -16.21 15.01
C GLU A 49 23.28 -16.21 15.84
N PRO A 50 22.14 -16.54 15.20
CA PRO A 50 20.85 -16.53 15.88
C PRO A 50 20.91 -17.49 17.08
N GLY A 51 20.55 -17.01 18.27
CA GLY A 51 20.44 -17.86 19.45
C GLY A 51 19.39 -18.97 19.26
N PRO A 52 19.44 -20.04 20.07
CA PRO A 52 18.59 -21.23 19.91
C PRO A 52 17.08 -20.92 19.91
N GLU A 53 16.65 -19.91 20.69
CA GLU A 53 15.26 -19.43 20.71
C GLU A 53 14.80 -18.89 19.35
N ARG A 54 15.68 -18.17 18.63
CA ARG A 54 15.38 -17.60 17.32
C ARG A 54 15.30 -18.68 16.24
N GLU A 55 16.11 -19.74 16.35
CA GLU A 55 15.99 -20.90 15.47
C GLU A 55 14.68 -21.65 15.66
N GLU A 56 14.20 -21.77 16.90
CA GLU A 56 12.89 -22.36 17.21
C GLU A 56 11.75 -21.54 16.62
N LEU A 57 11.76 -20.21 16.83
CA LEU A 57 10.76 -19.32 16.22
C LEU A 57 10.79 -19.36 14.69
N SER A 58 11.96 -19.53 14.09
CA SER A 58 12.10 -19.68 12.63
C SER A 58 11.46 -20.98 12.14
N ARG A 59 11.67 -22.10 12.85
CA ARG A 59 10.99 -23.37 12.56
C ARG A 59 9.48 -23.26 12.71
N ILE A 60 8.99 -22.58 13.75
CA ILE A 60 7.56 -22.32 13.93
C ILE A 60 7.00 -21.53 12.75
N LYS A 61 7.65 -20.43 12.33
CA LYS A 61 7.23 -19.64 11.16
C LYS A 61 7.13 -20.50 9.90
N GLU A 62 8.07 -21.40 9.67
CA GLU A 62 8.05 -22.32 8.51
C GLU A 62 6.83 -23.25 8.55
N VAL A 63 6.54 -23.84 9.71
CA VAL A 63 5.34 -24.69 9.91
C VAL A 63 4.07 -23.88 9.63
N LEU A 64 3.94 -22.68 10.20
CA LEU A 64 2.77 -21.82 9.97
C LEU A 64 2.62 -21.46 8.48
N SER A 65 3.73 -21.13 7.81
CA SER A 65 3.72 -20.75 6.39
C SER A 65 3.30 -21.92 5.50
N LYS A 66 3.75 -23.15 5.81
CA LYS A 66 3.42 -24.36 5.07
C LYS A 66 1.94 -24.71 5.14
N HIS A 67 1.27 -24.41 6.25
CA HIS A 67 -0.14 -24.74 6.51
C HIS A 67 -1.07 -23.53 6.45
N ALA A 68 -0.58 -22.38 5.99
CA ALA A 68 -1.36 -21.14 5.98
C ALA A 68 -2.68 -21.30 5.22
N ALA A 69 -2.66 -21.80 3.98
CA ALA A 69 -3.85 -21.93 3.15
C ALA A 69 -4.98 -22.77 3.81
N GLU A 70 -4.62 -23.87 4.48
CA GLU A 70 -5.58 -24.73 5.19
C GLU A 70 -6.22 -23.99 6.37
N LEU A 71 -5.42 -23.26 7.14
CA LEU A 71 -5.92 -22.44 8.25
C LEU A 71 -6.79 -21.29 7.77
N GLU A 72 -6.43 -20.67 6.65
CA GLU A 72 -7.18 -19.56 6.07
C GLU A 72 -8.57 -20.00 5.61
N GLU A 73 -8.66 -21.13 4.94
CA GLU A 73 -9.91 -21.72 4.46
C GLU A 73 -10.83 -22.09 5.63
N LYS A 74 -10.28 -22.78 6.65
CA LYS A 74 -11.05 -23.27 7.80
C LYS A 74 -11.63 -22.15 8.67
N HIS A 75 -10.90 -21.05 8.84
CA HIS A 75 -11.25 -19.99 9.79
C HIS A 75 -11.74 -18.70 9.14
N HIS A 76 -11.81 -18.62 7.80
CA HIS A 76 -12.15 -17.38 7.08
C HIS A 76 -11.26 -16.18 7.47
N ILE A 77 -10.00 -16.45 7.81
CA ILE A 77 -9.00 -15.45 8.21
C ILE A 77 -7.83 -15.55 7.24
N LYS A 78 -7.49 -14.47 6.55
CA LYS A 78 -6.34 -14.43 5.62
C LYS A 78 -5.07 -13.98 6.34
N LEU A 79 -3.99 -14.71 6.18
CA LEU A 79 -2.66 -14.35 6.68
C LEU A 79 -2.05 -13.31 5.74
N LEU A 80 -1.72 -12.14 6.27
CA LEU A 80 -1.07 -11.08 5.50
C LEU A 80 0.45 -11.14 5.62
N VAL A 81 0.94 -11.35 6.84
CA VAL A 81 2.37 -11.39 7.16
C VAL A 81 2.59 -12.36 8.32
N ALA A 82 3.63 -13.19 8.20
CA ALA A 82 4.22 -13.94 9.31
C ALA A 82 5.73 -13.67 9.38
N GLY A 83 6.22 -13.29 10.56
CA GLY A 83 7.62 -12.94 10.79
C GLY A 83 8.10 -13.39 12.16
N VAL A 84 9.42 -13.38 12.35
CA VAL A 84 10.08 -13.66 13.63
C VAL A 84 10.58 -12.32 14.18
N GLY A 85 10.07 -11.94 15.35
CA GLY A 85 10.56 -10.81 16.14
C GLY A 85 11.80 -11.21 16.96
N SER A 86 12.14 -10.40 17.97
CA SER A 86 13.23 -10.71 18.90
C SER A 86 12.97 -11.96 19.73
N ASP A 87 11.73 -12.15 20.16
CA ASP A 87 11.30 -13.09 21.20
C ASP A 87 9.88 -13.65 20.94
N HIS A 88 9.31 -13.39 19.75
CA HIS A 88 7.94 -13.78 19.41
C HIS A 88 7.76 -13.99 17.91
N ILE A 89 6.71 -14.73 17.53
CA ILE A 89 6.17 -14.73 16.18
C ILE A 89 5.26 -13.51 16.02
N MET A 90 5.49 -12.73 14.99
CA MET A 90 4.60 -11.65 14.57
C MET A 90 3.68 -12.15 13.47
N VAL A 91 2.39 -11.97 13.67
CA VAL A 91 1.37 -12.31 12.69
C VAL A 91 0.46 -11.12 12.45
N LYS A 92 0.21 -10.83 11.17
CA LYS A 92 -0.84 -9.91 10.75
C LYS A 92 -1.88 -10.69 9.94
N VAL A 93 -3.14 -10.58 10.33
CA VAL A 93 -4.27 -11.22 9.65
C VAL A 93 -5.35 -10.23 9.26
N ARG A 94 -6.29 -10.67 8.44
CA ARG A 94 -7.56 -9.98 8.18
C ARG A 94 -8.68 -10.99 7.96
N ARG A 95 -9.93 -10.53 7.92
CA ARG A 95 -11.04 -11.37 7.48
C ARG A 95 -10.91 -11.70 5.98
N SER A 96 -11.27 -12.91 5.62
CA SER A 96 -11.36 -13.39 4.24
C SER A 96 -12.79 -13.16 3.71
N GLY A 97 -12.92 -12.75 2.45
CA GLY A 97 -14.22 -12.55 1.78
C GLY A 97 -14.91 -11.22 2.15
N ASP A 98 -15.36 -11.06 3.40
CA ASP A 98 -15.97 -9.80 3.85
C ASP A 98 -14.91 -8.85 4.43
N VAL A 99 -14.13 -8.25 3.53
CA VAL A 99 -12.94 -7.46 3.88
C VAL A 99 -13.24 -6.24 4.75
N GLU A 100 -14.47 -5.74 4.74
CA GLU A 100 -14.91 -4.58 5.53
C GLU A 100 -15.27 -4.96 6.98
N GLN A 101 -15.55 -6.23 7.25
CA GLN A 101 -15.88 -6.71 8.59
C GLN A 101 -14.62 -6.98 9.41
N THR A 102 -14.70 -6.64 10.69
CA THR A 102 -13.70 -7.04 11.69
C THR A 102 -13.82 -8.53 12.00
N VAL A 103 -12.70 -9.18 12.31
CA VAL A 103 -12.67 -10.57 12.78
C VAL A 103 -13.21 -10.61 14.23
N PRO A 104 -14.28 -11.37 14.52
CA PRO A 104 -14.77 -11.55 15.89
C PRO A 104 -13.69 -12.14 16.81
N GLU A 105 -13.65 -11.72 18.08
CA GLU A 105 -12.66 -12.19 19.05
C GLU A 105 -12.68 -13.71 19.23
N ALA A 106 -13.86 -14.33 19.26
CA ALA A 106 -14.01 -15.78 19.37
C ALA A 106 -13.42 -16.53 18.15
N GLU A 107 -13.55 -15.96 16.95
CA GLU A 107 -12.96 -16.51 15.71
C GLU A 107 -11.44 -16.38 15.75
N LEU A 108 -10.93 -15.26 16.25
CA LEU A 108 -9.51 -15.00 16.42
C LEU A 108 -8.85 -15.94 17.45
N GLU A 109 -9.48 -16.17 18.59
CA GLU A 109 -8.97 -17.10 19.60
C GLU A 109 -9.05 -18.56 19.12
N ALA A 110 -10.10 -18.95 18.39
CA ALA A 110 -10.18 -20.27 17.76
C ALA A 110 -9.05 -20.48 16.73
N TRP A 111 -8.74 -19.45 15.93
CA TRP A 111 -7.64 -19.48 14.97
C TRP A 111 -6.28 -19.57 15.65
N LYS A 112 -6.05 -18.77 16.70
CA LYS A 112 -4.84 -18.82 17.52
C LYS A 112 -4.63 -20.19 18.17
N GLN A 113 -5.69 -20.79 18.69
CA GLN A 113 -5.63 -22.15 19.23
C GLN A 113 -5.24 -23.17 18.15
N ALA A 114 -5.79 -23.04 16.93
CA ALA A 114 -5.40 -23.88 15.81
C ALA A 114 -3.92 -23.74 15.42
N LEU A 115 -3.33 -22.53 15.53
CA LEU A 115 -1.89 -22.34 15.34
C LEU A 115 -1.06 -23.12 16.38
N PHE A 116 -1.46 -23.08 17.66
CA PHE A 116 -0.77 -23.79 18.73
C PHE A 116 -0.88 -25.30 18.57
N GLU A 117 -2.06 -25.81 18.19
CA GLU A 117 -2.27 -27.23 17.91
C GLU A 117 -1.42 -27.70 16.72
N LEU A 118 -1.33 -26.89 15.67
CA LEU A 118 -0.51 -27.19 14.50
C LEU A 118 0.98 -27.33 14.85
N VAL A 119 1.48 -26.48 15.75
CA VAL A 119 2.88 -26.51 16.21
C VAL A 119 3.11 -27.58 17.28
N GLY A 120 2.06 -27.94 18.03
CA GLY A 120 2.09 -28.91 19.13
C GLY A 120 2.31 -28.29 20.52
N SER A 121 2.50 -26.97 20.60
CA SER A 121 2.64 -26.23 21.86
C SER A 121 2.30 -24.74 21.68
N PRO A 122 1.92 -24.04 22.76
CA PRO A 122 1.86 -22.58 22.75
C PRO A 122 3.25 -21.97 22.54
N PHE A 123 3.29 -20.89 21.78
CA PHE A 123 4.51 -20.11 21.54
C PHE A 123 4.21 -18.61 21.68
N PRO A 124 5.23 -17.76 21.95
CA PRO A 124 5.02 -16.33 22.07
C PRO A 124 4.54 -15.77 20.72
N LEU A 125 3.26 -15.40 20.66
CA LEU A 125 2.58 -14.91 19.46
C LEU A 125 2.10 -13.48 19.69
N ARG A 126 2.47 -12.58 18.79
CA ARG A 126 1.92 -11.24 18.68
C ARG A 126 1.03 -11.16 17.44
N LEU A 127 -0.26 -11.19 17.67
CA LEU A 127 -1.29 -11.14 16.63
C LEU A 127 -1.80 -9.72 16.45
N SER A 128 -1.93 -9.29 15.20
CA SER A 128 -2.55 -8.02 14.81
C SER A 128 -3.58 -8.23 13.71
N VAL A 129 -4.71 -7.56 13.82
CA VAL A 129 -5.81 -7.65 12.85
C VAL A 129 -5.83 -6.38 12.00
N GLN A 130 -5.86 -6.55 10.68
CA GLN A 130 -6.08 -5.48 9.72
C GLN A 130 -7.54 -5.52 9.27
N THR A 131 -8.32 -4.54 9.70
CA THR A 131 -9.65 -4.28 9.13
C THR A 131 -9.49 -3.41 7.88
N CYS A 132 -10.10 -3.80 6.77
CA CYS A 132 -10.09 -2.92 5.60
C CYS A 132 -10.87 -1.64 5.88
N CYS A 133 -10.48 -0.59 5.17
CA CYS A 133 -11.43 0.41 4.71
C CYS A 133 -11.99 1.35 5.79
N THR A 134 -11.47 1.30 7.02
CA THR A 134 -11.80 2.24 8.10
C THR A 134 -11.07 3.57 7.98
N ALA A 135 -9.90 3.57 7.33
CA ALA A 135 -9.15 4.77 6.98
C ALA A 135 -9.48 5.26 5.57
N GLU A 136 -9.02 6.47 5.24
CA GLU A 136 -9.08 6.99 3.88
C GLU A 136 -8.39 6.06 2.87
N ALA A 137 -8.86 6.06 1.63
CA ALA A 137 -8.27 5.29 0.55
C ALA A 137 -6.79 5.68 0.36
N GLY A 138 -5.90 4.68 0.37
CA GLY A 138 -4.47 4.88 0.20
C GLY A 138 -4.10 5.34 -1.21
N VAL A 139 -4.94 5.03 -2.20
CA VAL A 139 -4.78 5.46 -3.60
C VAL A 139 -6.08 6.09 -4.08
N SER A 140 -5.98 7.24 -4.74
CA SER A 140 -7.13 7.91 -5.36
C SER A 140 -6.71 8.71 -6.60
N GLY A 141 -7.62 8.78 -7.56
CA GLY A 141 -7.46 9.54 -8.80
C GLY A 141 -8.12 8.87 -10.00
N LYS A 142 -7.70 9.27 -11.19
CA LYS A 142 -8.32 8.83 -12.43
C LYS A 142 -7.72 7.51 -12.91
N ILE A 143 -8.57 6.58 -13.33
CA ILE A 143 -8.17 5.37 -14.03
C ILE A 143 -7.75 5.75 -15.45
N THR A 144 -6.47 5.56 -15.77
CA THR A 144 -5.90 5.98 -17.07
C THR A 144 -5.58 4.82 -18.00
N SER A 145 -5.45 3.60 -17.46
CA SER A 145 -5.14 2.41 -18.25
C SER A 145 -5.67 1.14 -17.56
N PHE A 146 -5.91 0.12 -18.38
CA PHE A 146 -6.21 -1.25 -17.96
C PHE A 146 -5.25 -2.20 -18.68
N ASP A 147 -4.51 -2.97 -17.88
CA ASP A 147 -3.60 -4.02 -18.34
C ASP A 147 -4.32 -5.36 -18.20
N LYS A 148 -4.78 -5.88 -19.33
CA LYS A 148 -5.54 -7.13 -19.41
C LYS A 148 -4.70 -8.35 -19.07
N GLU A 149 -3.40 -8.33 -19.39
CA GLU A 149 -2.50 -9.47 -19.18
C GLU A 149 -2.31 -9.73 -17.68
N HIS A 150 -2.14 -8.66 -16.91
CA HIS A 150 -1.92 -8.73 -15.46
C HIS A 150 -3.18 -8.41 -14.63
N ASN A 151 -4.33 -8.23 -15.30
CA ASN A 151 -5.63 -7.86 -14.72
C ASN A 151 -5.52 -6.73 -13.67
N ARG A 152 -5.02 -5.58 -14.10
CA ARG A 152 -4.75 -4.42 -13.22
C ARG A 152 -5.08 -3.10 -13.88
N ILE A 153 -5.37 -2.09 -13.06
CA ILE A 153 -5.66 -0.73 -13.51
C ILE A 153 -4.58 0.26 -13.06
N LEU A 154 -4.34 1.29 -13.86
CA LEU A 154 -3.45 2.39 -13.49
C LEU A 154 -4.28 3.57 -12.97
N ILE A 155 -4.12 3.88 -11.69
CA ILE A 155 -4.70 5.09 -11.09
C ILE A 155 -3.61 6.17 -11.03
N VAL A 156 -3.92 7.35 -11.57
CA VAL A 156 -3.04 8.52 -11.54
C VAL A 156 -3.69 9.61 -10.69
N SER A 157 -2.97 10.07 -9.67
CA SER A 157 -3.43 11.16 -8.82
C SER A 157 -3.27 12.51 -9.52
N ALA A 158 -4.31 13.33 -9.51
CA ALA A 158 -4.25 14.70 -10.02
C ALA A 158 -3.54 15.67 -9.05
N PHE A 159 -3.42 15.30 -7.77
CA PHE A 159 -3.00 16.22 -6.70
C PHE A 159 -1.72 15.79 -5.97
N LYS A 160 -1.33 14.52 -6.07
CA LYS A 160 -0.10 13.99 -5.45
C LYS A 160 0.99 13.85 -6.51
N LYS A 161 2.22 14.27 -6.17
CA LYS A 161 3.42 14.11 -7.00
C LYS A 161 4.23 12.89 -6.56
N ASN A 162 4.98 12.31 -7.50
CA ASN A 162 5.96 11.28 -7.21
C ASN A 162 7.24 11.91 -6.63
N GLY A 163 7.32 11.96 -5.30
CA GLY A 163 8.44 12.59 -4.60
C GLY A 163 8.62 14.06 -4.98
N SER A 164 9.86 14.48 -5.24
CA SER A 164 10.18 15.85 -5.67
C SER A 164 10.12 16.06 -7.19
N GLY A 165 9.79 15.03 -7.96
CA GLY A 165 9.73 15.07 -9.42
C GLY A 165 8.50 15.81 -9.96
N PRO A 166 8.45 16.07 -11.27
CA PRO A 166 7.28 16.67 -11.92
C PRO A 166 6.12 15.67 -12.11
N ASP A 167 6.42 14.37 -12.11
CA ASP A 167 5.46 13.33 -12.42
C ASP A 167 4.40 13.17 -11.33
N PRO A 168 3.13 12.90 -11.70
CA PRO A 168 2.10 12.58 -10.73
C PRO A 168 2.37 11.22 -10.09
N GLU A 169 1.83 11.06 -8.89
CA GLU A 169 1.75 9.76 -8.23
C GLU A 169 0.87 8.82 -9.07
N ALA A 170 1.43 7.68 -9.46
CA ALA A 170 0.77 6.68 -10.28
C ALA A 170 0.94 5.31 -9.64
N THR A 171 -0.14 4.53 -9.57
CA THR A 171 -0.12 3.19 -8.98
C THR A 171 -0.89 2.20 -9.85
N TRP A 172 -0.22 1.12 -10.25
CA TRP A 172 -0.85 -0.07 -10.80
C TRP A 172 -1.49 -0.87 -9.66
N LEU A 173 -2.77 -1.19 -9.82
CA LEU A 173 -3.56 -1.92 -8.84
C LEU A 173 -4.23 -3.15 -9.46
N SER A 174 -3.91 -4.32 -8.91
CA SER A 174 -4.71 -5.53 -9.08
C SER A 174 -5.73 -5.61 -7.95
N LEU A 175 -6.89 -6.24 -8.19
CA LEU A 175 -7.80 -6.60 -7.11
C LEU A 175 -7.29 -7.87 -6.42
N ALA A 176 -7.32 -7.92 -5.09
CA ALA A 176 -7.09 -9.15 -4.35
C ALA A 176 -8.15 -10.19 -4.75
N GLU A 177 -7.83 -11.48 -4.63
CA GLU A 177 -8.73 -12.58 -4.99
C GLU A 177 -10.10 -12.48 -4.31
N ASP A 178 -10.11 -12.08 -3.04
CA ASP A 178 -11.30 -11.83 -2.22
C ASP A 178 -11.58 -10.33 -2.05
N GLY A 179 -11.02 -9.51 -2.93
CA GLY A 179 -11.25 -8.07 -2.96
C GLY A 179 -12.61 -7.70 -3.54
N VAL A 180 -13.08 -6.50 -3.20
CA VAL A 180 -14.41 -6.01 -3.62
C VAL A 180 -14.26 -4.87 -4.61
N LEU A 181 -14.88 -5.01 -5.78
CA LEU A 181 -15.06 -3.92 -6.74
C LEU A 181 -16.47 -3.31 -6.57
N ILE A 182 -16.54 -1.99 -6.39
CA ILE A 182 -17.79 -1.24 -6.32
C ILE A 182 -17.80 -0.25 -7.49
N THR A 183 -18.87 -0.28 -8.26
CA THR A 183 -19.08 0.64 -9.39
C THR A 183 -20.44 1.30 -9.25
N GLY A 184 -20.48 2.64 -9.22
CA GLY A 184 -21.73 3.38 -9.06
C GLY A 184 -22.49 2.99 -7.77
N GLY A 185 -21.77 2.71 -6.69
CA GLY A 185 -22.33 2.29 -5.41
C GLY A 185 -22.79 0.82 -5.32
N THR A 186 -22.63 0.03 -6.39
CA THR A 186 -23.02 -1.39 -6.39
C THR A 186 -21.79 -2.30 -6.40
N LYS A 187 -21.78 -3.33 -5.53
CA LYS A 187 -20.76 -4.39 -5.56
C LYS A 187 -20.91 -5.15 -6.88
N VAL A 188 -19.83 -5.22 -7.65
CA VAL A 188 -19.80 -5.91 -8.94
C VAL A 188 -19.05 -7.23 -8.78
N SER A 189 -19.63 -8.31 -9.29
CA SER A 189 -18.99 -9.63 -9.30
C SER A 189 -18.01 -9.82 -10.46
N THR A 190 -18.07 -8.96 -11.47
CA THR A 190 -17.11 -8.94 -12.58
C THR A 190 -15.79 -8.34 -12.11
N GLY A 191 -14.68 -8.89 -12.62
CA GLY A 191 -13.35 -8.36 -12.37
C GLY A 191 -13.13 -6.98 -13.01
N LEU A 192 -11.89 -6.50 -12.92
CA LEU A 192 -11.47 -5.26 -13.59
C LEU A 192 -11.55 -5.43 -15.12
N ASP A 193 -11.97 -4.38 -15.82
CA ASP A 193 -12.03 -4.38 -17.27
C ASP A 193 -11.77 -2.98 -17.85
N ALA A 194 -11.77 -2.85 -19.18
CA ALA A 194 -11.44 -1.58 -19.85
C ALA A 194 -12.54 -0.51 -19.72
N SER A 195 -13.78 -0.87 -19.37
CA SER A 195 -14.93 0.06 -19.30
C SER A 195 -14.81 1.08 -18.16
N ILE A 196 -13.98 0.82 -17.15
CA ILE A 196 -13.73 1.74 -16.04
C ILE A 196 -12.64 2.78 -16.36
N VAL A 197 -11.95 2.66 -17.49
CA VAL A 197 -10.94 3.64 -17.90
C VAL A 197 -11.60 5.01 -18.15
N GLY A 198 -10.99 6.05 -17.60
CA GLY A 198 -11.47 7.42 -17.67
C GLY A 198 -12.30 7.86 -16.45
N ARG A 199 -12.63 6.95 -15.54
CA ARG A 199 -13.41 7.22 -14.32
C ARG A 199 -12.51 7.54 -13.13
N GLU A 200 -13.08 8.19 -12.13
CA GLU A 200 -12.41 8.41 -10.85
C GLU A 200 -12.53 7.16 -9.99
N ALA A 201 -11.49 6.86 -9.22
CA ALA A 201 -11.47 5.72 -8.34
C ALA A 201 -10.73 5.97 -7.03
N LYS A 202 -11.15 5.22 -6.00
CA LYS A 202 -10.53 5.14 -4.68
C LYS A 202 -10.21 3.69 -4.39
N ALA A 203 -9.03 3.41 -3.84
CA ALA A 203 -8.63 2.05 -3.53
C ALA A 203 -7.97 1.94 -2.16
N TRP A 204 -8.34 0.86 -1.46
CA TRP A 204 -7.77 0.45 -0.18
C TRP A 204 -6.88 -0.75 -0.41
N THR A 205 -5.59 -0.61 -0.12
CA THR A 205 -4.60 -1.63 -0.43
C THR A 205 -4.46 -2.65 0.68
N THR A 206 -3.85 -3.79 0.36
CA THR A 206 -3.45 -4.82 1.33
C THR A 206 -2.37 -4.34 2.30
N GLY A 207 -1.76 -3.18 2.05
CA GLY A 207 -0.66 -2.61 2.82
C GLY A 207 0.73 -2.91 2.25
N LEU A 208 0.83 -3.86 1.31
CA LEU A 208 2.07 -4.11 0.56
C LEU A 208 2.06 -3.31 -0.75
N MET A 209 3.11 -2.52 -0.95
CA MET A 209 3.27 -1.68 -2.14
C MET A 209 4.73 -1.66 -2.59
N LEU A 210 4.97 -2.04 -3.84
CA LEU A 210 6.27 -1.93 -4.48
C LEU A 210 6.60 -0.46 -4.75
N GLN A 211 7.79 -0.04 -4.33
CA GLN A 211 8.30 1.34 -4.45
C GLN A 211 8.85 1.65 -5.87
N SER A 212 8.42 0.92 -6.90
CA SER A 212 8.73 1.23 -8.29
C SER A 212 7.96 2.46 -8.78
N TYR A 213 8.29 2.96 -9.97
CA TYR A 213 7.46 3.94 -10.68
C TYR A 213 6.95 3.38 -12.02
N PRO A 214 5.62 3.34 -12.25
CA PRO A 214 4.54 3.52 -11.27
C PRO A 214 4.65 2.53 -10.10
N ARG A 215 4.08 2.89 -8.94
CA ARG A 215 3.99 1.97 -7.79
C ARG A 215 3.10 0.79 -8.16
N GLN A 216 3.24 -0.31 -7.44
CA GLN A 216 2.39 -1.48 -7.67
C GLN A 216 1.85 -2.00 -6.34
N ALA A 217 0.56 -2.29 -6.26
CA ALA A 217 -0.06 -2.84 -5.06
C ALA A 217 -1.27 -3.72 -5.43
N SER A 218 -1.74 -4.48 -4.45
CA SER A 218 -3.04 -5.17 -4.52
C SER A 218 -4.06 -4.44 -3.66
N ALA A 219 -5.27 -4.29 -4.17
CA ALA A 219 -6.40 -3.64 -3.51
C ALA A 219 -7.34 -4.66 -2.86
N LEU A 220 -7.72 -4.42 -1.61
CA LEU A 220 -8.83 -5.11 -0.94
C LEU A 220 -10.18 -4.56 -1.40
N LYS A 221 -10.23 -3.28 -1.75
CA LYS A 221 -11.43 -2.61 -2.23
C LYS A 221 -11.07 -1.56 -3.27
N ILE A 222 -11.85 -1.51 -4.33
CA ILE A 222 -11.81 -0.46 -5.34
C ILE A 222 -13.23 0.10 -5.50
N GLU A 223 -13.39 1.41 -5.35
CA GLU A 223 -14.62 2.14 -5.67
C GLU A 223 -14.39 2.96 -6.93
N VAL A 224 -15.28 2.82 -7.91
CA VAL A 224 -15.25 3.55 -9.18
C VAL A 224 -16.51 4.41 -9.30
N GLU A 225 -16.31 5.71 -9.52
CA GLU A 225 -17.35 6.74 -9.66
C GLU A 225 -17.81 6.87 -11.12
#